data_AF-A0A9P1GMI7-F1
#
_entry.id   AF-A0A9P1GMI7-F1
#
_cell.length_a   1.000
_cell.length_b   1.000
_cell.length_c   1.000
_cell.angle_alpha   90.00
_cell.angle_beta   90.00
_cell.angle_gamma   90.00
#
_symmetry.space_group_name_H-M   'P 1'
#
loop_
_entity.id
_entity.type
_entity.pdbx_description
1 polymer ?
#
loop_
_entity_poly.entity_id
_entity_poly.type
_entity_poly.pdbx_seq_one_letter_code
_entity_poly.pdbx_strand_id
1 'polypeptide(L)'
;MAGKRAVDQDGAQQVPSKKLKPAPAKSRFWDLDQSLDDAAARDLRRLRGKVGVSAPTVEEEACRARTVQFLRKTYAKLCQKHQLKAASPVFFDKWHCAWLCHAELSLGPGNRDPLLPVIEDFAVLDAAMVKALAFLPKEKVAPMARDLHRVAERKAKALPEKLLQLPTGGHATVVQQGKEVTLSFQGQEVQISSWHLRKLWRLFRGPEEAFSDAAFCCLLRYQSVLQKGFQGACTSEVFEALRETFGCRFECFASPLNCHYRWTCSAFLDTDAPFGSLGSFFLQEFRSGAFQLNPPFVDDLVIPMVQKLEDCLVAAEAAKSALTFVVVVCANAGSRSGKAALEAIGASRFLRAQVTCPRNTHEYVDGEQHVNKMIRGSPCESGIFILQSRRAAKTNAATEEKMQRIKASFMGVDGKT
;
A
#
# COMPACT_ATOMS: atom_id res chain seq x y z
N MET A 1 27.00 39.11 -28.67
CA MET A 1 26.32 39.26 -27.37
C MET A 1 25.03 38.44 -27.40
N ALA A 2 24.96 37.35 -26.65
CA ALA A 2 23.71 36.65 -26.38
C ALA A 2 23.86 36.04 -24.98
N GLY A 3 23.34 36.75 -23.98
CA GLY A 3 23.40 36.35 -22.58
C GLY A 3 22.54 35.11 -22.34
N LYS A 4 23.17 34.04 -21.87
CA LYS A 4 22.45 32.97 -21.16
C LYS A 4 21.88 33.59 -19.88
N ARG A 5 20.55 33.68 -19.79
CA ARG A 5 19.88 33.94 -18.51
C ARG A 5 20.20 32.77 -17.59
N ALA A 6 20.98 33.05 -16.54
CA ALA A 6 21.00 32.22 -15.36
C ALA A 6 19.57 32.17 -14.81
N VAL A 7 19.05 30.97 -14.62
CA VAL A 7 17.82 30.77 -13.85
C VAL A 7 18.26 30.80 -12.41
N ASP A 8 17.91 31.85 -11.69
CA ASP A 8 18.17 32.01 -10.26
C ASP A 8 17.62 30.80 -9.48
N GLN A 9 18.50 30.13 -8.75
CA GLN A 9 18.16 29.08 -7.76
C GLN A 9 17.87 29.67 -6.37
N ASP A 10 17.37 30.90 -6.30
CA ASP A 10 17.32 31.72 -5.06
C ASP A 10 16.18 31.38 -4.08
N GLY A 11 15.57 30.20 -4.16
CA GLY A 11 14.44 29.80 -3.30
C GLY A 11 14.61 28.52 -2.50
N ALA A 12 15.69 27.76 -2.71
CA ALA A 12 15.87 26.44 -2.11
C ALA A 12 16.49 26.56 -0.70
N GLN A 13 15.74 26.19 0.33
CA GLN A 13 16.25 26.15 1.71
C GLN A 13 16.41 24.72 2.18
N GLN A 14 17.58 24.41 2.75
CA GLN A 14 17.77 23.18 3.51
C GLN A 14 16.90 23.26 4.76
N VAL A 15 16.06 22.25 4.99
CA VAL A 15 15.15 22.22 6.14
C VAL A 15 15.75 21.30 7.20
N PRO A 16 16.30 21.85 8.32
CA PRO A 16 16.66 21.02 9.45
C PRO A 16 15.39 20.40 10.04
N SER A 17 15.44 19.11 10.42
CA SER A 17 14.36 18.40 11.10
C SER A 17 13.78 19.20 12.28
N LYS A 18 14.65 19.93 13.02
CA LYS A 18 14.32 20.83 14.14
C LYS A 18 13.37 21.99 13.84
N LYS A 19 13.04 22.27 12.57
CA LYS A 19 12.11 23.34 12.19
C LYS A 19 10.77 22.84 11.67
N LEU A 20 10.56 21.53 11.55
CA LEU A 20 9.32 20.99 10.99
C LEU A 20 8.19 21.00 12.04
N LYS A 21 7.16 21.82 11.85
CA LYS A 21 5.96 21.77 12.70
C LYS A 21 5.06 20.60 12.26
N PRO A 22 4.52 19.77 13.17
CA PRO A 22 3.58 18.71 12.78
C PRO A 22 2.36 19.27 12.05
N ALA A 23 1.75 18.47 11.18
CA ALA A 23 0.47 18.82 10.57
C ALA A 23 -0.64 18.82 11.64
N PRO A 24 -1.84 19.36 11.36
CA PRO A 24 -3.01 19.11 12.22
C PRO A 24 -3.31 17.61 12.32
N ALA A 25 -3.84 17.19 13.45
CA ALA A 25 -4.19 15.78 13.66
C ALA A 25 -5.38 15.33 12.82
N LYS A 26 -6.35 16.21 12.59
CA LYS A 26 -7.48 16.01 11.66
C LYS A 26 -7.36 16.94 10.46
N SER A 27 -7.71 16.44 9.29
CA SER A 27 -7.80 17.19 8.04
C SER A 27 -8.88 16.62 7.13
N ARG A 28 -9.04 17.17 5.92
CA ARG A 28 -9.92 16.58 4.89
C ARG A 28 -9.41 15.26 4.30
N PHE A 29 -8.22 14.78 4.67
CA PHE A 29 -7.64 13.53 4.16
C PHE A 29 -7.31 12.50 5.26
N TRP A 30 -7.29 12.89 6.54
CA TRP A 30 -6.91 12.01 7.64
C TRP A 30 -7.52 12.45 8.98
N ASP A 31 -7.58 11.51 9.92
CA ASP A 31 -7.94 11.72 11.32
C ASP A 31 -7.02 10.86 12.22
N LEU A 32 -5.88 11.44 12.61
CA LEU A 32 -4.78 10.75 13.30
C LEU A 32 -4.95 10.68 14.82
N ASP A 33 -5.97 11.36 15.36
CA ASP A 33 -6.32 11.30 16.80
C ASP A 33 -7.16 10.07 17.14
N GLN A 34 -7.70 9.37 16.13
CA GLN A 34 -8.48 8.17 16.37
C GLN A 34 -7.58 7.04 16.88
N SER A 35 -7.89 6.54 18.08
CA SER A 35 -7.32 5.32 18.64
C SER A 35 -8.18 4.11 18.33
N LEU A 36 -7.55 2.95 18.17
CA LEU A 36 -8.22 1.66 18.28
C LEU A 36 -8.84 1.50 19.67
N ASP A 37 -9.93 0.73 19.77
CA ASP A 37 -10.46 0.26 21.04
C ASP A 37 -9.41 -0.56 21.80
N ASP A 38 -9.38 -0.46 23.13
CA ASP A 38 -8.33 -1.06 23.96
C ASP A 38 -8.17 -2.58 23.79
N ALA A 39 -9.26 -3.30 23.51
CA ALA A 39 -9.20 -4.73 23.21
C ALA A 39 -8.52 -4.99 21.86
N ALA A 40 -9.01 -4.37 20.79
CA ALA A 40 -8.44 -4.50 19.45
C ALA A 40 -6.97 -4.04 19.39
N ALA A 41 -6.64 -2.94 20.08
CA ALA A 41 -5.28 -2.43 20.18
C ALA A 41 -4.33 -3.43 20.86
N ARG A 42 -4.77 -4.11 21.93
CA ARG A 42 -3.96 -5.11 22.64
C ARG A 42 -3.67 -6.33 21.77
N ASP A 43 -4.68 -6.83 21.07
CA ASP A 43 -4.56 -8.01 20.20
C ASP A 43 -3.53 -7.75 19.08
N LEU A 44 -3.65 -6.60 18.40
CA LEU A 44 -2.76 -6.25 17.30
C LEU A 44 -1.33 -5.89 17.77
N ARG A 45 -1.17 -5.19 18.90
CA ARG A 45 0.16 -4.80 19.42
C ARG A 45 1.00 -5.99 19.91
N ARG A 46 0.37 -7.04 20.45
CA ARG A 46 1.07 -8.24 20.94
C ARG A 46 1.84 -8.95 19.82
N LEU A 47 1.39 -8.85 18.58
CA LEU A 47 2.03 -9.49 17.43
C LEU A 47 3.19 -8.66 16.86
N ARG A 48 3.07 -7.32 16.86
CA ARG A 48 4.17 -6.42 16.47
C ARG A 48 5.47 -6.70 17.23
N GLY A 49 5.38 -6.97 18.54
CA GLY A 49 6.55 -7.28 19.37
C GLY A 49 7.25 -8.61 19.05
N LYS A 50 6.62 -9.51 18.27
CA LYS A 50 7.20 -10.80 17.88
C LYS A 50 7.95 -10.76 16.55
N VAL A 51 7.76 -9.71 15.77
CA VAL A 51 8.36 -9.57 14.43
C VAL A 51 9.53 -8.60 14.54
N GLY A 52 10.72 -9.14 14.79
CA GLY A 52 11.97 -8.37 14.88
C GLY A 52 12.42 -7.90 13.51
N VAL A 53 11.95 -6.73 13.07
CA VAL A 53 12.34 -6.13 11.79
C VAL A 53 12.97 -4.78 12.06
N SER A 54 14.24 -4.62 11.67
CA SER A 54 14.99 -3.37 11.80
C SER A 54 14.66 -2.42 10.65
N ALA A 55 14.57 -1.12 10.95
CA ALA A 55 14.48 -0.11 9.91
C ALA A 55 15.76 -0.09 9.06
N PRO A 56 15.66 0.05 7.73
CA PRO A 56 16.83 0.15 6.88
C PRO A 56 17.51 1.51 7.03
N THR A 57 18.81 1.54 6.74
CA THR A 57 19.60 2.75 6.52
C THR A 57 19.30 3.36 5.14
N VAL A 58 19.66 4.63 4.93
CA VAL A 58 19.49 5.32 3.64
C VAL A 58 20.34 4.68 2.53
N GLU A 59 21.49 4.11 2.87
CA GLU A 59 22.37 3.38 1.97
C GLU A 59 21.73 2.07 1.49
N GLU A 60 21.20 1.28 2.43
CA GLU A 60 20.55 0.02 2.10
C GLU A 60 19.33 0.26 1.20
N GLU A 61 18.51 1.26 1.52
CA GLU A 61 17.32 1.55 0.72
C GLU A 61 17.67 2.12 -0.66
N ALA A 62 18.67 3.00 -0.74
CA ALA A 62 19.19 3.46 -2.04
C ALA A 62 19.79 2.31 -2.87
N CYS A 63 20.46 1.34 -2.24
CA CYS A 63 20.96 0.15 -2.92
C CYS A 63 19.83 -0.72 -3.48
N ARG A 64 18.76 -0.97 -2.70
CA ARG A 64 17.57 -1.69 -3.17
C ARG A 64 16.90 -0.98 -4.34
N ALA A 65 16.65 0.33 -4.21
CA ALA A 65 16.01 1.14 -5.25
C ALA A 65 16.79 1.10 -6.58
N ARG A 66 18.12 1.29 -6.53
CA ARG A 66 18.99 1.16 -7.72
C ARG A 66 18.91 -0.24 -8.33
N THR A 67 18.79 -1.28 -7.51
CA THR A 67 18.70 -2.66 -7.98
C THR A 67 17.38 -2.92 -8.69
N VAL A 68 16.25 -2.44 -8.15
CA VAL A 68 14.94 -2.50 -8.83
C VAL A 68 14.97 -1.70 -10.14
N GLN A 69 15.55 -0.50 -10.14
CA GLN A 69 15.72 0.30 -11.36
C GLN A 69 16.55 -0.42 -12.42
N PHE A 70 17.62 -1.12 -12.01
CA PHE A 70 18.42 -1.96 -12.89
C PHE A 70 17.59 -3.11 -13.50
N LEU A 71 16.74 -3.77 -12.71
CA LEU A 71 15.86 -4.83 -13.21
C LEU A 71 14.82 -4.28 -14.20
N ARG A 72 14.24 -3.11 -13.92
CA ARG A 72 13.29 -2.43 -14.83
C ARG A 72 13.96 -2.07 -16.17
N LYS A 73 15.21 -1.58 -16.15
CA LYS A 73 16.04 -1.36 -17.36
C LYS A 73 16.39 -2.67 -18.08
N THR A 74 16.65 -3.74 -17.33
CA THR A 74 16.95 -5.07 -17.88
C THR A 74 15.75 -5.64 -18.60
N TYR A 75 14.55 -5.56 -18.02
CA TYR A 75 13.30 -5.94 -18.67
C TYR A 75 13.14 -5.25 -20.03
N ALA A 76 13.32 -3.93 -20.10
CA ALA A 76 13.22 -3.19 -21.37
C ALA A 76 14.21 -3.71 -22.44
N LYS A 77 15.46 -4.00 -22.06
CA LYS A 77 16.45 -4.60 -22.96
C LYS A 77 16.07 -6.02 -23.41
N LEU A 78 15.52 -6.82 -22.50
CA LEU A 78 15.07 -8.18 -22.81
C LEU A 78 13.86 -8.17 -23.74
N CYS A 79 12.91 -7.23 -23.57
CA CYS A 79 11.82 -7.03 -24.51
C CYS A 79 12.33 -6.72 -25.92
N GLN A 80 13.38 -5.89 -26.05
CA GLN A 80 14.00 -5.62 -27.35
C GLN A 80 14.67 -6.87 -27.95
N LYS A 81 15.48 -7.58 -27.14
CA LYS A 81 16.17 -8.83 -27.54
C LYS A 81 15.18 -9.89 -28.05
N HIS A 82 14.06 -10.05 -27.36
CA HIS A 82 13.00 -11.03 -27.70
C HIS A 82 11.95 -10.46 -28.67
N GLN A 83 12.17 -9.28 -29.25
CA GLN A 83 11.30 -8.62 -30.24
C GLN A 83 9.86 -8.35 -29.76
N LEU A 84 9.69 -8.04 -28.48
CA LEU A 84 8.41 -7.73 -27.82
C LEU A 84 8.16 -6.22 -27.79
N LYS A 85 8.01 -5.59 -28.97
CA LYS A 85 7.92 -4.12 -29.11
C LYS A 85 6.71 -3.48 -28.39
N ALA A 86 5.63 -4.22 -28.18
CA ALA A 86 4.42 -3.73 -27.49
C ALA A 86 4.42 -3.95 -25.97
N ALA A 87 5.51 -4.52 -25.42
CA ALA A 87 5.63 -4.75 -23.98
C ALA A 87 6.03 -3.46 -23.24
N SER A 88 5.02 -2.73 -22.75
CA SER A 88 5.21 -1.50 -21.95
C SER A 88 5.96 -1.76 -20.63
N PRO A 89 6.68 -0.75 -20.07
CA PRO A 89 7.30 -0.84 -18.75
C PRO A 89 6.36 -1.25 -17.61
N VAL A 90 5.06 -0.92 -17.73
CA VAL A 90 4.04 -1.24 -16.71
C VAL A 90 3.93 -2.75 -16.40
N PHE A 91 4.31 -3.61 -17.34
CA PHE A 91 4.25 -5.06 -17.14
C PHE A 91 5.38 -5.57 -16.25
N PHE A 92 6.52 -4.86 -16.17
CA PHE A 92 7.52 -5.15 -15.14
C PHE A 92 6.93 -4.92 -13.75
N ASP A 93 6.19 -3.84 -13.56
CA ASP A 93 5.61 -3.50 -12.26
C ASP A 93 4.50 -4.50 -11.88
N LYS A 94 3.69 -4.94 -12.85
CA LYS A 94 2.72 -6.04 -12.61
C LYS A 94 3.41 -7.32 -12.17
N TRP A 95 4.51 -7.69 -12.83
CA TRP A 95 5.32 -8.86 -12.44
C TRP A 95 5.94 -8.70 -11.06
N HIS A 96 6.50 -7.53 -10.75
CA HIS A 96 7.11 -7.23 -9.46
C HIS A 96 6.07 -7.20 -8.33
N CYS A 97 4.89 -6.64 -8.56
CA CYS A 97 3.76 -6.69 -7.64
C CYS A 97 3.26 -8.12 -7.41
N ALA A 98 3.16 -8.94 -8.47
CA ALA A 98 2.79 -10.35 -8.33
C ALA A 98 3.80 -11.10 -7.46
N TRP A 99 5.10 -10.82 -7.63
CA TRP A 99 6.13 -11.35 -6.74
C TRP A 99 5.94 -10.91 -5.29
N LEU A 100 5.77 -9.60 -5.03
CA LEU A 100 5.57 -9.09 -3.68
C LEU A 100 4.39 -9.79 -2.99
N CYS A 101 3.29 -9.97 -3.71
CA CYS A 101 2.11 -10.66 -3.21
C CYS A 101 2.38 -12.16 -2.95
N HIS A 102 3.05 -12.84 -3.87
CA HIS A 102 3.42 -14.24 -3.67
C HIS A 102 4.34 -14.41 -2.46
N ALA A 103 5.36 -13.56 -2.34
CA ALA A 103 6.26 -13.56 -1.21
C ALA A 103 5.52 -13.29 0.11
N GLU A 104 4.53 -12.40 0.09
CA GLU A 104 3.71 -12.08 1.28
C GLU A 104 2.92 -13.29 1.78
N LEU A 105 2.40 -14.08 0.84
CA LEU A 105 1.52 -15.20 1.14
C LEU A 105 2.27 -16.51 1.40
N SER A 106 3.46 -16.65 0.81
CA SER A 106 4.17 -17.94 0.74
C SER A 106 5.48 -17.96 1.52
N LEU A 107 6.09 -16.80 1.77
CA LEU A 107 7.38 -16.68 2.44
C LEU A 107 7.20 -15.95 3.77
N GLY A 108 7.52 -16.62 4.88
CA GLY A 108 7.44 -16.00 6.21
C GLY A 108 8.31 -14.73 6.35
N PRO A 109 8.02 -13.85 7.32
CA PRO A 109 8.61 -12.51 7.43
C PRO A 109 10.14 -12.46 7.63
N GLY A 110 10.81 -13.57 7.93
CA GLY A 110 12.26 -13.62 8.19
C GLY A 110 13.15 -14.09 7.03
N ASN A 111 12.58 -14.47 5.88
CA ASN A 111 13.33 -15.18 4.82
C ASN A 111 13.39 -14.45 3.48
N ARG A 112 13.12 -13.13 3.43
CA ARG A 112 13.05 -12.37 2.17
C ARG A 112 13.58 -10.95 2.29
N ASP A 113 14.09 -10.44 1.17
CA ASP A 113 14.25 -9.01 0.98
C ASP A 113 12.87 -8.38 0.68
N PRO A 114 12.56 -7.17 1.21
CA PRO A 114 11.26 -6.54 1.00
C PRO A 114 11.01 -6.05 -0.43
N LEU A 115 12.04 -6.00 -1.29
CA LEU A 115 11.93 -5.50 -2.66
C LEU A 115 12.45 -6.44 -3.73
N LEU A 116 13.38 -7.34 -3.44
CA LEU A 116 13.95 -8.22 -4.47
C LEU A 116 13.42 -9.65 -4.44
N PRO A 117 13.16 -10.25 -5.61
CA PRO A 117 12.67 -11.61 -5.72
C PRO A 117 13.69 -12.65 -5.28
N VAL A 118 13.44 -13.20 -4.09
CA VAL A 118 14.06 -14.42 -3.57
C VAL A 118 12.93 -15.44 -3.43
N ILE A 119 12.93 -16.50 -4.23
CA ILE A 119 11.89 -17.55 -4.18
C ILE A 119 12.55 -18.91 -4.39
N GLU A 120 11.95 -19.94 -3.81
CA GLU A 120 12.28 -21.35 -4.04
C GLU A 120 11.62 -21.90 -5.32
N ASP A 121 10.44 -21.39 -5.72
CA ASP A 121 9.72 -21.78 -6.94
C ASP A 121 9.44 -20.57 -7.87
N PHE A 122 10.12 -20.55 -9.01
CA PHE A 122 10.00 -19.47 -9.97
C PHE A 122 8.95 -19.70 -11.07
N ALA A 123 8.33 -20.88 -11.13
CA ALA A 123 7.28 -21.15 -12.10
C ALA A 123 6.11 -20.16 -11.96
N VAL A 124 5.84 -19.72 -10.73
CA VAL A 124 4.81 -18.72 -10.40
C VAL A 124 5.11 -17.37 -11.05
N LEU A 125 6.36 -16.88 -10.97
CA LEU A 125 6.74 -15.59 -11.55
C LEU A 125 6.77 -15.61 -13.06
N ASP A 126 7.29 -16.68 -13.64
CA ASP A 126 7.29 -16.85 -15.09
C ASP A 126 5.84 -16.91 -15.60
N ALA A 127 4.95 -17.62 -14.91
CA ALA A 127 3.53 -17.66 -15.20
C ALA A 127 2.87 -16.28 -15.06
N ALA A 128 3.22 -15.50 -14.03
CA ALA A 128 2.71 -14.14 -13.84
C ALA A 128 3.08 -13.21 -15.01
N MET A 129 4.34 -13.27 -15.48
CA MET A 129 4.78 -12.49 -16.64
C MET A 129 4.08 -12.96 -17.93
N VAL A 130 3.99 -14.27 -18.15
CA VAL A 130 3.29 -14.85 -19.30
C VAL A 130 1.81 -14.46 -19.31
N LYS A 131 1.15 -14.48 -18.15
CA LYS A 131 -0.23 -14.01 -17.96
C LYS A 131 -0.35 -12.51 -18.27
N ALA A 132 0.56 -11.69 -17.76
CA ALA A 132 0.54 -10.24 -17.94
C ALA A 132 0.72 -9.83 -19.41
N LEU A 133 1.48 -10.61 -20.19
CA LEU A 133 1.77 -10.37 -21.61
C LEU A 133 1.05 -11.36 -22.54
N ALA A 134 -0.10 -11.92 -22.12
CA ALA A 134 -0.81 -12.95 -22.88
C ALA A 134 -1.28 -12.52 -24.28
N PHE A 135 -1.31 -11.22 -24.57
CA PHE A 135 -1.60 -10.65 -25.89
C PHE A 135 -0.40 -10.69 -26.85
N LEU A 136 0.77 -11.16 -26.38
CA LEU A 136 1.99 -11.35 -27.17
C LEU A 136 2.28 -12.86 -27.35
N PRO A 137 3.10 -13.24 -28.35
CA PRO A 137 3.38 -14.64 -28.62
C PRO A 137 4.11 -15.32 -27.45
N LYS A 138 3.52 -16.38 -26.90
CA LYS A 138 3.98 -17.08 -25.69
C LYS A 138 5.40 -17.62 -25.84
N GLU A 139 5.76 -18.09 -27.03
CA GLU A 139 7.08 -18.60 -27.40
C GLU A 139 8.18 -17.54 -27.32
N LYS A 140 7.83 -16.24 -27.36
CA LYS A 140 8.76 -15.12 -27.14
C LYS A 140 8.73 -14.63 -25.70
N VAL A 141 7.54 -14.59 -25.08
CA VAL A 141 7.37 -14.10 -23.70
C VAL A 141 8.00 -15.05 -22.67
N ALA A 142 7.82 -16.36 -22.80
CA ALA A 142 8.31 -17.32 -21.81
C ALA A 142 9.86 -17.35 -21.71
N PRO A 143 10.63 -17.34 -22.81
CA PRO A 143 12.09 -17.15 -22.72
C PRO A 143 12.50 -15.81 -22.12
N MET A 144 11.79 -14.72 -22.45
CA MET A 144 12.05 -13.40 -21.88
C MET A 144 11.84 -13.37 -20.36
N ALA A 145 10.74 -13.95 -19.88
CA ALA A 145 10.42 -14.05 -18.46
C ALA A 145 11.51 -14.81 -17.70
N ARG A 146 11.94 -15.97 -18.22
CA ARG A 146 13.04 -16.77 -17.67
C ARG A 146 14.37 -16.00 -17.63
N ASP A 147 14.69 -15.26 -18.69
CA ASP A 147 15.90 -14.41 -18.72
C ASP A 147 15.84 -13.32 -17.64
N LEU A 148 14.70 -12.65 -17.47
CA LEU A 148 14.51 -11.61 -16.45
C LEU A 148 14.64 -12.20 -15.05
N HIS A 149 13.95 -13.31 -14.80
CA HIS A 149 14.01 -14.05 -13.54
C HIS A 149 15.48 -14.39 -13.21
N ARG A 150 16.24 -15.03 -14.11
CA ARG A 150 17.65 -15.38 -13.85
C ARG A 150 18.52 -14.18 -13.46
N VAL A 151 18.22 -12.99 -13.98
CA VAL A 151 18.94 -11.77 -13.59
C VAL A 151 18.48 -11.30 -12.21
N ALA A 152 17.18 -11.32 -11.95
CA ALA A 152 16.59 -10.90 -10.68
C ALA A 152 17.05 -11.78 -9.53
N GLU A 153 17.03 -13.11 -9.69
CA GLU A 153 17.52 -14.07 -8.70
C GLU A 153 19.00 -13.84 -8.38
N ARG A 154 19.86 -13.65 -9.40
CA ARG A 154 21.28 -13.35 -9.19
C ARG A 154 21.49 -12.06 -8.40
N LYS A 155 20.69 -11.01 -8.68
CA LYS A 155 20.75 -9.76 -7.92
C LYS A 155 20.27 -9.94 -6.49
N ALA A 156 19.21 -10.71 -6.28
CA ALA A 156 18.66 -10.95 -4.96
C ALA A 156 19.60 -11.79 -4.08
N LYS A 157 20.22 -12.85 -4.64
CA LYS A 157 21.23 -13.67 -3.95
C LYS A 157 22.48 -12.88 -3.54
N ALA A 158 22.92 -11.94 -4.36
CA ALA A 158 24.09 -11.10 -4.07
C ALA A 158 23.78 -9.90 -3.17
N LEU A 159 22.51 -9.57 -2.94
CA LEU A 159 22.13 -8.36 -2.22
C LEU A 159 22.55 -8.39 -0.73
N PRO A 160 22.31 -9.47 0.06
CA PRO A 160 22.64 -9.46 1.48
C PRO A 160 24.11 -9.14 1.77
N GLU A 161 25.04 -9.81 1.09
CA GLU A 161 26.48 -9.55 1.22
C GLU A 161 26.82 -8.11 0.81
N LYS A 162 26.22 -7.63 -0.28
CA LYS A 162 26.41 -6.26 -0.73
C LYS A 162 25.92 -5.23 0.29
N LEU A 163 24.80 -5.48 0.97
CA LEU A 163 24.28 -4.59 2.02
C LEU A 163 25.22 -4.50 3.21
N LEU A 164 25.80 -5.64 3.64
CA LEU A 164 26.78 -5.69 4.74
C LEU A 164 28.06 -4.89 4.45
N GLN A 165 28.41 -4.71 3.17
CA GLN A 165 29.60 -3.97 2.74
C GLN A 165 29.34 -2.47 2.50
N LEU A 166 28.09 -2.01 2.64
CA LEU A 166 27.79 -0.60 2.44
C LEU A 166 28.42 0.25 3.56
N PRO A 167 28.93 1.45 3.23
CA PRO A 167 29.27 2.42 4.26
C PRO A 167 28.02 2.79 5.05
N THR A 168 28.20 3.20 6.30
CA THR A 168 27.12 3.65 7.18
C THR A 168 27.35 5.09 7.62
N GLY A 169 26.30 5.76 8.09
CA GLY A 169 26.37 7.13 8.63
C GLY A 169 26.05 8.24 7.63
N GLY A 170 25.56 7.89 6.43
CA GLY A 170 24.95 8.86 5.53
C GLY A 170 23.59 9.32 6.04
N HIS A 171 23.16 10.49 5.55
CA HIS A 171 21.87 11.09 5.88
C HIS A 171 21.21 11.68 4.65
N ALA A 172 19.88 11.56 4.58
CA ALA A 172 19.09 12.17 3.54
C ALA A 172 19.10 13.71 3.66
N THR A 173 19.32 14.38 2.54
CA THR A 173 19.22 15.84 2.45
C THR A 173 17.78 16.23 2.15
N VAL A 174 17.27 17.26 2.84
CA VAL A 174 15.90 17.78 2.67
C VAL A 174 15.96 19.19 2.11
N VAL A 175 15.39 19.40 0.93
CA VAL A 175 15.30 20.70 0.27
C VAL A 175 13.83 21.05 0.05
N GLN A 176 13.41 22.21 0.54
CA GLN A 176 12.05 22.71 0.34
C GLN A 176 12.04 23.92 -0.61
N GLN A 177 11.10 23.91 -1.55
CA GLN A 177 10.78 25.01 -2.45
C GLN A 177 9.28 25.26 -2.43
N GLY A 178 8.86 26.33 -1.75
CA GLY A 178 7.43 26.63 -1.55
C GLY A 178 6.69 25.49 -0.84
N LYS A 179 5.74 24.85 -1.54
CA LYS A 179 4.93 23.74 -1.01
C LYS A 179 5.53 22.36 -1.29
N GLU A 180 6.57 22.28 -2.12
CA GLU A 180 7.19 21.03 -2.54
C GLU A 180 8.47 20.78 -1.73
N VAL A 181 8.72 19.52 -1.39
CA VAL A 181 9.91 19.08 -0.67
C VAL A 181 10.51 17.89 -1.41
N THR A 182 11.82 17.95 -1.61
CA THR A 182 12.62 16.86 -2.17
C THR A 182 13.52 16.31 -1.07
N LEU A 183 13.50 14.99 -0.88
CA LEU A 183 14.48 14.29 -0.07
C LEU A 183 15.43 13.54 -1.02
N SER A 184 16.73 13.64 -0.77
CA SER A 184 17.73 13.04 -1.65
C SER A 184 18.89 12.39 -0.91
N PHE A 185 19.42 11.32 -1.48
CA PHE A 185 20.62 10.65 -1.01
C PHE A 185 21.32 9.94 -2.17
N GLN A 186 22.61 10.22 -2.39
CA GLN A 186 23.46 9.57 -3.40
C GLN A 186 22.78 9.35 -4.77
N GLY A 187 22.22 10.43 -5.34
CA GLY A 187 21.56 10.43 -6.65
C GLY A 187 20.19 9.73 -6.70
N GLN A 188 19.63 9.31 -5.56
CA GLN A 188 18.21 8.98 -5.44
C GLN A 188 17.46 10.19 -4.91
N GLU A 189 16.30 10.47 -5.49
CA GLU A 189 15.44 11.59 -5.12
C GLU A 189 13.99 11.14 -5.02
N VAL A 190 13.28 11.68 -4.04
CA VAL A 190 11.86 11.45 -3.80
C VAL A 190 11.17 12.78 -3.50
N GLN A 191 9.94 12.93 -3.98
CA GLN A 191 9.16 14.16 -3.81
C GLN A 191 8.00 13.96 -2.84
N ILE A 192 7.69 15.00 -2.08
CA ILE A 192 6.54 15.05 -1.17
C ILE A 192 6.10 16.51 -0.97
N SER A 193 4.81 16.76 -0.77
CA SER A 193 4.37 18.08 -0.36
C SER A 193 4.79 18.35 1.10
N SER A 194 5.16 19.59 1.40
CA SER A 194 5.46 20.06 2.75
C SER A 194 4.38 19.69 3.76
N TRP A 195 3.11 19.73 3.34
CA TRP A 195 1.99 19.35 4.19
C TRP A 195 1.95 17.85 4.53
N HIS A 196 2.27 16.98 3.58
CA HIS A 196 2.34 15.54 3.82
C HIS A 196 3.61 15.13 4.57
N LEU A 197 4.74 15.83 4.37
CA LEU A 197 5.92 15.61 5.20
C LEU A 197 5.62 15.89 6.68
N ARG A 198 4.85 16.95 6.94
CA ARG A 198 4.35 17.28 8.29
C ARG A 198 3.36 16.23 8.84
N LYS A 199 2.63 15.50 7.98
CA LYS A 199 1.82 14.33 8.37
C LYS A 199 2.72 13.19 8.83
N LEU A 200 3.73 12.84 8.02
CA LEU A 200 4.71 11.81 8.38
C LEU A 200 5.41 12.16 9.69
N TRP A 201 5.77 13.42 9.90
CA TRP A 201 6.32 13.88 11.18
C TRP A 201 5.41 13.60 12.36
N ARG A 202 4.10 13.86 12.24
CA ARG A 202 3.12 13.55 13.29
C ARG A 202 2.98 12.05 13.53
N LEU A 203 3.10 11.23 12.49
CA LEU A 203 3.03 9.77 12.58
C LEU A 203 4.28 9.15 13.20
N PHE A 204 5.44 9.78 12.97
CA PHE A 204 6.74 9.28 13.35
C PHE A 204 6.88 9.05 14.86
N ARG A 205 7.55 7.96 15.24
CA ARG A 205 7.74 7.49 16.62
C ARG A 205 9.20 7.24 16.99
N GLY A 206 10.14 7.70 16.16
CA GLY A 206 11.58 7.58 16.41
C GLY A 206 12.21 8.87 16.96
N PRO A 207 13.53 8.86 17.19
CA PRO A 207 14.30 10.05 17.53
C PRO A 207 14.23 11.10 16.42
N GLU A 208 14.15 12.37 16.79
CA GLU A 208 13.89 13.49 15.88
C GLU A 208 14.89 13.56 14.71
N GLU A 209 16.16 13.30 14.99
CA GLU A 209 17.28 13.24 14.06
C GLU A 209 17.13 12.16 12.99
N ALA A 210 16.44 11.07 13.30
CA ALA A 210 16.24 9.94 12.37
C ALA A 210 15.05 10.13 11.43
N PHE A 211 14.26 11.19 11.60
CA PHE A 211 13.04 11.40 10.82
C PHE A 211 13.31 11.50 9.31
N SER A 212 14.27 12.32 8.90
CA SER A 212 14.53 12.57 7.47
C SER A 212 14.94 11.30 6.76
N ASP A 213 15.77 10.48 7.41
CA ASP A 213 16.24 9.20 6.89
C ASP A 213 15.09 8.19 6.80
N ALA A 214 14.26 8.09 7.85
CA ALA A 214 13.08 7.22 7.85
C ALA A 214 12.06 7.65 6.78
N ALA A 215 11.82 8.95 6.63
CA ALA A 215 10.90 9.49 5.63
C ALA A 215 11.43 9.25 4.21
N PHE A 216 12.73 9.46 3.98
CA PHE A 216 13.39 9.14 2.72
C PHE A 216 13.26 7.65 2.38
N CYS A 217 13.56 6.77 3.33
CA CYS A 217 13.48 5.32 3.10
C CYS A 217 12.05 4.87 2.77
N CYS A 218 11.05 5.33 3.52
CA CYS A 218 9.63 5.02 3.26
C CYS A 218 9.19 5.54 1.88
N LEU A 219 9.51 6.80 1.53
CA LEU A 219 9.17 7.35 0.22
C LEU A 219 9.87 6.59 -0.92
N LEU A 220 11.15 6.28 -0.78
CA LEU A 220 11.94 5.59 -1.80
C LEU A 220 11.47 4.15 -1.98
N ARG A 221 11.07 3.48 -0.89
CA ARG A 221 10.46 2.14 -0.90
C ARG A 221 9.22 2.13 -1.79
N TYR A 222 8.27 3.03 -1.53
CA TYR A 222 7.03 3.11 -2.30
C TYR A 222 7.26 3.57 -3.75
N GLN A 223 8.19 4.50 -3.99
CA GLN A 223 8.61 4.90 -5.34
C GLN A 223 9.23 3.74 -6.14
N SER A 224 9.89 2.79 -5.47
CA SER A 224 10.52 1.65 -6.15
C SER A 224 9.50 0.63 -6.66
N VAL A 225 8.37 0.49 -5.97
CA VAL A 225 7.33 -0.52 -6.22
C VAL A 225 6.23 -0.01 -7.15
N LEU A 226 5.72 1.19 -6.89
CA LEU A 226 4.47 1.65 -7.50
C LEU A 226 4.74 2.49 -8.75
N GLN A 227 4.00 2.20 -9.81
CA GLN A 227 3.61 3.23 -10.77
C GLN A 227 2.32 3.91 -10.33
N LYS A 228 2.10 5.11 -10.86
CA LYS A 228 0.96 5.97 -10.57
C LYS A 228 -0.36 5.27 -10.92
N GLY A 229 -1.41 5.49 -10.13
CA GLY A 229 -2.79 5.12 -10.48
C GLY A 229 -3.23 3.68 -10.20
N PHE A 230 -2.44 2.87 -9.49
CA PHE A 230 -2.82 1.49 -9.13
C PHE A 230 -3.66 1.36 -7.85
N GLN A 231 -3.82 2.44 -7.09
CA GLN A 231 -4.55 2.46 -5.82
C GLN A 231 -5.21 3.82 -5.61
N GLY A 232 -6.40 3.81 -5.00
CA GLY A 232 -7.08 5.00 -4.51
C GLY A 232 -7.52 4.77 -3.07
N ALA A 233 -7.32 5.76 -2.20
CA ALA A 233 -7.80 5.71 -0.82
C ALA A 233 -9.23 6.23 -0.74
N CYS A 234 -10.04 5.66 0.15
CA CYS A 234 -11.36 6.20 0.46
C CYS A 234 -11.24 7.65 0.96
N THR A 235 -12.27 8.47 0.75
CA THR A 235 -12.27 9.85 1.23
C THR A 235 -12.53 9.92 2.74
N SER A 236 -12.30 11.08 3.35
CA SER A 236 -12.56 11.25 4.79
C SER A 236 -14.04 11.12 5.13
N GLU A 237 -14.93 11.47 4.22
CA GLU A 237 -16.39 11.31 4.36
C GLU A 237 -16.75 9.83 4.47
N VAL A 238 -16.12 8.97 3.66
CA VAL A 238 -16.28 7.52 3.76
C VAL A 238 -15.78 7.03 5.12
N PHE A 239 -14.56 7.39 5.51
CA PHE A 239 -14.01 6.98 6.81
C PHE A 239 -14.85 7.47 8.00
N GLU A 240 -15.41 8.68 7.93
CA GLU A 240 -16.32 9.20 8.94
C GLU A 240 -17.62 8.40 9.02
N ALA A 241 -18.25 8.11 7.87
CA ALA A 241 -19.44 7.27 7.83
C ALA A 241 -19.19 5.86 8.37
N LEU A 242 -18.04 5.24 8.03
CA LEU A 242 -17.67 3.92 8.54
C LEU A 242 -17.40 3.94 10.05
N ARG A 243 -16.74 4.99 10.56
CA ARG A 243 -16.51 5.16 12.00
C ARG A 243 -17.82 5.32 12.77
N GLU A 244 -18.73 6.16 12.29
CA GLU A 244 -20.01 6.42 12.96
C GLU A 244 -20.96 5.22 12.88
N THR A 245 -20.89 4.46 11.80
CA THR A 245 -21.78 3.31 11.57
C THR A 245 -21.30 2.04 12.28
N PHE A 246 -20.00 1.74 12.15
CA PHE A 246 -19.44 0.46 12.60
C PHE A 246 -18.32 0.60 13.62
N GLY A 247 -17.83 1.81 13.90
CA GLY A 247 -16.69 2.01 14.79
C GLY A 247 -15.35 1.73 14.11
N CYS A 248 -15.28 1.72 12.76
CA CYS A 248 -14.03 1.51 12.04
C CYS A 248 -13.01 2.62 12.37
N ARG A 249 -11.82 2.22 12.82
CA ARG A 249 -10.71 3.13 13.20
C ARG A 249 -9.35 2.61 12.75
N PHE A 250 -9.35 1.72 11.75
CA PHE A 250 -8.17 1.00 11.30
C PHE A 250 -8.31 0.57 9.84
N GLU A 251 -7.24 0.76 9.08
CA GLU A 251 -7.11 0.32 7.69
C GLU A 251 -6.23 -0.92 7.63
N CYS A 252 -6.76 -2.02 7.10
CA CYS A 252 -6.02 -3.27 6.90
C CYS A 252 -5.10 -3.24 5.67
N PHE A 253 -5.28 -2.30 4.75
CA PHE A 253 -4.43 -2.13 3.58
C PHE A 253 -4.19 -0.64 3.38
N ALA A 254 -3.06 -0.15 3.88
CA ALA A 254 -2.65 1.24 3.72
C ALA A 254 -1.12 1.37 3.63
N SER A 255 -0.67 2.61 3.63
CA SER A 255 0.72 3.04 3.74
C SER A 255 0.79 4.29 4.62
N PRO A 256 1.95 4.64 5.18
CA PRO A 256 2.14 5.95 5.83
C PRO A 256 1.74 7.13 4.92
N LEU A 257 1.91 6.95 3.61
CA LEU A 257 1.65 7.96 2.58
C LEU A 257 0.15 8.20 2.35
N ASN A 258 -0.70 7.19 2.52
CA ASN A 258 -2.12 7.28 2.19
C ASN A 258 -3.09 7.02 3.36
N CYS A 259 -2.60 6.63 4.54
CA CYS A 259 -3.47 6.30 5.67
C CYS A 259 -4.35 7.46 6.11
N HIS A 260 -5.59 7.15 6.46
CA HIS A 260 -6.51 8.06 7.14
C HIS A 260 -6.31 8.01 8.66
N TYR A 261 -6.12 6.81 9.23
CA TYR A 261 -5.88 6.62 10.65
C TYR A 261 -4.39 6.50 10.97
N ARG A 262 -4.04 6.67 12.26
CA ARG A 262 -2.66 6.53 12.73
C ARG A 262 -2.14 5.09 12.67
N TRP A 263 -3.00 4.13 12.99
CA TRP A 263 -2.65 2.72 13.08
C TRP A 263 -3.23 1.98 11.89
N THR A 264 -2.38 1.27 11.16
CA THR A 264 -2.76 0.54 9.95
C THR A 264 -1.96 -0.74 9.79
N CYS A 265 -2.37 -1.59 8.87
CA CYS A 265 -1.49 -2.57 8.25
C CYS A 265 -0.90 -2.00 6.96
N SER A 266 0.32 -2.38 6.63
CA SER A 266 1.02 -2.01 5.39
C SER A 266 1.94 -3.11 4.91
N ALA A 267 2.44 -2.98 3.67
CA ALA A 267 3.28 -3.99 3.03
C ALA A 267 4.71 -4.05 3.61
N PHE A 268 5.27 -2.92 4.06
CA PHE A 268 6.70 -2.81 4.37
C PHE A 268 6.93 -2.46 5.83
N LEU A 269 6.86 -3.46 6.71
CA LEU A 269 6.99 -3.24 8.16
C LEU A 269 8.30 -2.53 8.53
N ASP A 270 9.41 -2.84 7.86
CA ASP A 270 10.73 -2.25 8.11
C ASP A 270 10.76 -0.73 7.92
N THR A 271 10.14 -0.21 6.86
CA THR A 271 10.09 1.24 6.61
C THR A 271 8.90 1.92 7.24
N ASP A 272 7.81 1.20 7.48
CA ASP A 272 6.52 1.81 7.82
C ASP A 272 6.21 1.76 9.32
N ALA A 273 6.86 0.85 10.08
CA ALA A 273 6.68 0.75 11.53
C ALA A 273 6.95 2.07 12.28
N PRO A 274 7.96 2.89 11.93
CA PRO A 274 8.16 4.20 12.56
C PRO A 274 6.95 5.13 12.40
N PHE A 275 6.12 4.94 11.37
CA PHE A 275 4.98 5.78 11.03
C PHE A 275 3.63 5.17 11.41
N GLY A 276 3.61 4.10 12.22
CA GLY A 276 2.37 3.54 12.77
C GLY A 276 1.85 2.27 12.08
N SER A 277 2.60 1.69 11.15
CA SER A 277 2.28 0.38 10.60
C SER A 277 2.44 -0.73 11.65
N LEU A 278 1.50 -1.67 11.63
CA LEU A 278 1.56 -2.95 12.35
C LEU A 278 2.05 -4.10 11.46
N GLY A 279 2.46 -3.79 10.23
CA GLY A 279 2.94 -4.75 9.24
C GLY A 279 1.79 -5.35 8.43
N SER A 280 2.01 -6.54 7.90
CA SER A 280 1.08 -7.18 7.00
C SER A 280 -0.23 -7.60 7.66
N PHE A 281 -1.34 -7.35 6.97
CA PHE A 281 -2.68 -7.83 7.31
C PHE A 281 -2.72 -9.35 7.53
N PHE A 282 -2.01 -10.11 6.69
CA PHE A 282 -2.03 -11.58 6.74
C PHE A 282 -1.40 -12.12 8.02
N LEU A 283 -0.48 -11.37 8.62
CA LEU A 283 0.22 -11.71 9.86
C LEU A 283 -0.50 -11.23 11.12
N GLN A 284 -1.52 -10.38 11.00
CA GLN A 284 -2.27 -9.90 12.16
C GLN A 284 -3.37 -10.87 12.60
N GLU A 285 -3.76 -10.80 13.87
CA GLU A 285 -4.96 -11.47 14.38
C GLU A 285 -6.03 -10.43 14.72
N PHE A 286 -7.18 -10.54 14.06
CA PHE A 286 -8.34 -9.70 14.32
C PHE A 286 -9.37 -10.49 15.11
N ARG A 287 -9.51 -10.20 16.41
CA ARG A 287 -10.38 -10.98 17.31
C ARG A 287 -11.65 -10.23 17.70
N SER A 288 -11.62 -8.90 17.66
CA SER A 288 -12.75 -8.02 17.97
C SER A 288 -12.55 -6.64 17.36
N GLY A 289 -13.63 -5.86 17.24
CA GLY A 289 -13.61 -4.50 16.68
C GLY A 289 -14.17 -4.42 15.26
N ALA A 290 -13.93 -3.29 14.60
CA ALA A 290 -14.35 -3.04 13.23
C ALA A 290 -13.18 -2.51 12.39
N PHE A 291 -12.96 -3.12 11.23
CA PHE A 291 -11.79 -2.84 10.39
C PHE A 291 -12.20 -2.60 8.94
N GLN A 292 -11.56 -1.63 8.30
CA GLN A 292 -11.77 -1.29 6.90
C GLN A 292 -10.70 -1.96 6.05
N LEU A 293 -11.10 -2.52 4.91
CA LEU A 293 -10.22 -3.13 3.92
C LEU A 293 -10.49 -2.52 2.55
N ASN A 294 -9.45 -1.99 1.93
CA ASN A 294 -9.43 -1.61 0.51
C ASN A 294 -8.14 -2.19 -0.09
N PRO A 295 -8.13 -3.51 -0.38
CA PRO A 295 -6.92 -4.18 -0.85
C PRO A 295 -6.47 -3.63 -2.21
N PRO A 296 -5.17 -3.68 -2.52
CA PRO A 296 -4.70 -3.33 -3.84
C PRO A 296 -5.31 -4.26 -4.89
N PHE A 297 -5.48 -3.73 -6.12
CA PHE A 297 -6.09 -4.47 -7.22
C PHE A 297 -5.11 -5.50 -7.83
N VAL A 298 -4.86 -6.58 -7.08
CA VAL A 298 -4.03 -7.71 -7.49
C VAL A 298 -4.85 -8.99 -7.36
N ASP A 299 -5.07 -9.66 -8.50
CA ASP A 299 -5.91 -10.86 -8.61
C ASP A 299 -5.62 -11.90 -7.51
N ASP A 300 -4.35 -12.13 -7.24
CA ASP A 300 -3.89 -13.23 -6.40
C ASP A 300 -4.01 -12.91 -4.89
N LEU A 301 -4.38 -11.69 -4.51
CA LEU A 301 -4.58 -11.28 -3.10
C LEU A 301 -6.01 -11.45 -2.61
N VAL A 302 -7.00 -11.40 -3.50
CA VAL A 302 -8.42 -11.36 -3.12
C VAL A 302 -8.83 -12.63 -2.37
N ILE A 303 -8.53 -13.81 -2.93
CA ILE A 303 -8.92 -15.09 -2.32
C ILE A 303 -8.24 -15.31 -0.96
N PRO A 304 -6.90 -15.14 -0.82
CA PRO A 304 -6.25 -15.20 0.49
C PRO A 304 -6.79 -14.20 1.50
N MET A 305 -7.15 -12.98 1.06
CA MET A 305 -7.78 -12.00 1.94
C MET A 305 -9.11 -12.53 2.47
N VAL A 306 -10.00 -13.04 1.60
CA VAL A 306 -11.29 -13.59 2.02
C VAL A 306 -11.12 -14.76 2.98
N GLN A 307 -10.18 -15.67 2.72
CA GLN A 307 -9.87 -16.76 3.64
C GLN A 307 -9.44 -16.25 5.02
N LYS A 308 -8.55 -15.25 5.06
CA LYS A 308 -8.11 -14.63 6.32
C LYS A 308 -9.27 -13.98 7.09
N LEU A 309 -10.20 -13.31 6.38
CA LEU A 309 -11.40 -12.73 6.99
C LEU A 309 -12.27 -13.83 7.62
N GLU A 310 -12.51 -14.92 6.89
CA GLU A 310 -13.26 -16.09 7.38
C GLU A 310 -12.64 -16.66 8.65
N ASP A 311 -11.33 -16.91 8.63
CA ASP A 311 -10.60 -17.48 9.78
C ASP A 311 -10.73 -16.59 11.02
N CYS A 312 -10.59 -15.26 10.85
CA CYS A 312 -10.77 -14.30 11.94
C CYS A 312 -12.21 -14.28 12.47
N LEU A 313 -13.20 -14.35 11.58
CA LEU A 313 -14.61 -14.38 11.95
C LEU A 313 -15.01 -15.69 12.65
N VAL A 314 -14.47 -16.83 12.21
CA VAL A 314 -14.60 -18.13 12.90
C VAL A 314 -14.02 -18.04 14.31
N ALA A 315 -12.82 -17.48 14.45
CA ALA A 315 -12.20 -17.29 15.76
C ALA A 315 -13.02 -16.36 16.66
N ALA A 316 -13.60 -15.29 16.09
CA ALA A 316 -14.48 -14.38 16.82
C ALA A 316 -15.79 -15.06 17.27
N GLU A 317 -16.40 -15.94 16.46
CA GLU A 317 -17.55 -16.75 16.87
C GLU A 317 -17.21 -17.64 18.06
N ALA A 318 -16.09 -18.37 17.97
CA ALA A 318 -15.63 -19.27 19.03
C ALA A 318 -15.40 -18.50 20.35
N ALA A 319 -14.85 -17.29 20.27
CA ALA A 319 -14.63 -16.40 21.41
C ALA A 319 -15.87 -15.59 21.83
N LYS A 320 -17.00 -15.70 21.11
CA LYS A 320 -18.19 -14.85 21.30
C LYS A 320 -17.85 -13.35 21.30
N SER A 321 -16.94 -12.96 20.42
CA SER A 321 -16.48 -11.58 20.24
C SER A 321 -17.23 -10.87 19.11
N ALA A 322 -17.38 -9.55 19.23
CA ALA A 322 -17.94 -8.73 18.17
C ALA A 322 -16.82 -8.32 17.20
N LEU A 323 -16.82 -8.90 16.01
CA LEU A 323 -15.93 -8.56 14.90
C LEU A 323 -16.73 -8.19 13.64
N THR A 324 -16.38 -7.06 13.04
CA THR A 324 -16.90 -6.55 11.76
C THR A 324 -15.77 -6.25 10.80
N PHE A 325 -15.92 -6.64 9.54
CA PHE A 325 -15.06 -6.21 8.44
C PHE A 325 -15.89 -5.47 7.39
N VAL A 326 -15.39 -4.30 6.99
CA VAL A 326 -15.91 -3.51 5.88
C VAL A 326 -14.95 -3.63 4.72
N VAL A 327 -15.33 -4.39 3.70
CA VAL A 327 -14.51 -4.67 2.52
C VAL A 327 -14.98 -3.80 1.36
N VAL A 328 -14.06 -2.98 0.82
CA VAL A 328 -14.27 -2.15 -0.36
C VAL A 328 -13.37 -2.71 -1.47
N VAL A 329 -13.96 -3.19 -2.55
CA VAL A 329 -13.22 -3.77 -3.68
C VAL A 329 -13.79 -3.30 -5.01
N CYS A 330 -12.96 -3.27 -6.04
CA CYS A 330 -13.43 -3.09 -7.41
C CYS A 330 -14.36 -4.27 -7.78
N ALA A 331 -15.63 -3.98 -8.00
CA ALA A 331 -16.68 -4.94 -8.34
C ALA A 331 -16.91 -5.07 -9.85
N ASN A 332 -15.98 -4.61 -10.70
CA ASN A 332 -16.09 -4.79 -12.15
C ASN A 332 -16.15 -6.28 -12.51
N ALA A 333 -17.35 -6.79 -12.80
CA ALA A 333 -17.58 -8.18 -13.21
C ALA A 333 -16.82 -8.57 -14.49
N GLY A 334 -16.47 -7.58 -15.34
CA GLY A 334 -15.62 -7.79 -16.52
C GLY A 334 -14.13 -8.00 -16.23
N SER A 335 -13.69 -7.82 -14.98
CA SER A 335 -12.32 -8.11 -14.54
C SER A 335 -12.29 -9.41 -13.74
N ARG A 336 -11.20 -10.19 -13.89
CA ARG A 336 -11.05 -11.48 -13.19
C ARG A 336 -11.02 -11.30 -11.67
N SER A 337 -10.27 -10.33 -11.18
CA SER A 337 -10.20 -9.94 -9.76
C SER A 337 -11.55 -9.51 -9.22
N GLY A 338 -12.28 -8.66 -9.96
CA GLY A 338 -13.61 -8.21 -9.55
C GLY A 338 -14.59 -9.37 -9.44
N LYS A 339 -14.64 -10.24 -10.46
CA LYS A 339 -15.48 -11.46 -10.42
C LYS A 339 -15.12 -12.37 -9.25
N ALA A 340 -13.83 -12.67 -9.06
CA ALA A 340 -13.38 -13.53 -7.97
C ALA A 340 -13.71 -12.93 -6.59
N ALA A 341 -13.61 -11.60 -6.43
CA ALA A 341 -13.97 -10.92 -5.20
C ALA A 341 -15.47 -11.03 -4.91
N LEU A 342 -16.31 -10.76 -5.92
CA LEU A 342 -17.77 -10.87 -5.79
C LEU A 342 -18.20 -12.29 -5.43
N GLU A 343 -17.64 -13.30 -6.09
CA GLU A 343 -17.97 -14.71 -5.83
C GLU A 343 -17.49 -15.16 -4.44
N ALA A 344 -16.23 -14.89 -4.09
CA ALA A 344 -15.66 -15.36 -2.84
C ALA A 344 -16.27 -14.66 -1.62
N ILE A 345 -16.45 -13.33 -1.67
CA ILE A 345 -17.09 -12.60 -0.57
C ILE A 345 -18.58 -12.95 -0.50
N GLY A 346 -19.26 -13.05 -1.65
CA GLY A 346 -20.67 -13.41 -1.76
C GLY A 346 -21.00 -14.78 -1.19
N ALA A 347 -20.08 -15.73 -1.29
CA ALA A 347 -20.24 -17.08 -0.73
C ALA A 347 -20.00 -17.14 0.79
N SER A 348 -19.47 -16.09 1.41
CA SER A 348 -19.14 -16.12 2.84
C SER A 348 -20.39 -16.17 3.70
N ARG A 349 -20.47 -17.14 4.62
CA ARG A 349 -21.55 -17.23 5.62
C ARG A 349 -21.60 -16.05 6.59
N PHE A 350 -20.55 -15.23 6.62
CA PHE A 350 -20.45 -14.06 7.47
C PHE A 350 -20.92 -12.78 6.79
N LEU A 351 -21.18 -12.80 5.48
CA LEU A 351 -21.76 -11.66 4.78
C LEU A 351 -23.13 -11.32 5.40
N ARG A 352 -23.34 -10.03 5.68
CA ARG A 352 -24.60 -9.50 6.26
C ARG A 352 -25.29 -8.53 5.34
N ALA A 353 -24.51 -7.72 4.63
CA ALA A 353 -25.03 -6.75 3.69
C ALA A 353 -23.98 -6.44 2.63
N GLN A 354 -24.46 -6.03 1.46
CA GLN A 354 -23.63 -5.54 0.38
C GLN A 354 -24.32 -4.38 -0.33
N VAL A 355 -23.54 -3.42 -0.81
CA VAL A 355 -24.02 -2.36 -1.69
C VAL A 355 -22.96 -2.02 -2.71
N THR A 356 -23.39 -1.53 -3.87
CA THR A 356 -22.49 -1.21 -4.97
C THR A 356 -22.60 0.26 -5.35
N CYS A 357 -21.45 0.90 -5.56
CA CYS A 357 -21.33 2.22 -6.15
C CYS A 357 -21.03 2.08 -7.65
N PRO A 358 -21.95 2.51 -8.53
CA PRO A 358 -21.74 2.40 -9.98
C PRO A 358 -20.48 3.13 -10.45
N ARG A 359 -19.93 2.68 -11.59
CA ARG A 359 -18.83 3.37 -12.28
C ARG A 359 -19.13 4.86 -12.45
N ASN A 360 -18.12 5.71 -12.26
CA ASN A 360 -18.18 7.18 -12.42
C ASN A 360 -19.20 7.90 -11.52
N THR A 361 -19.68 7.28 -10.43
CA THR A 361 -20.62 7.93 -9.48
C THR A 361 -20.01 8.21 -8.11
N HIS A 362 -18.76 7.82 -7.91
CA HIS A 362 -18.07 7.91 -6.63
C HIS A 362 -16.59 8.24 -6.84
N GLU A 363 -15.94 8.68 -5.77
CA GLU A 363 -14.59 9.24 -5.83
C GLU A 363 -13.62 8.54 -4.88
N TYR A 364 -12.34 8.60 -5.24
CA TYR A 364 -11.22 8.19 -4.39
C TYR A 364 -10.17 9.30 -4.35
N VAL A 365 -9.43 9.35 -3.25
CA VAL A 365 -8.20 10.13 -3.15
C VAL A 365 -7.09 9.37 -3.90
N ASP A 366 -6.36 10.05 -4.77
CA ASP A 366 -5.25 9.46 -5.54
C ASP A 366 -4.19 8.83 -4.62
N GLY A 367 -3.66 7.66 -4.98
CA GLY A 367 -2.60 6.99 -4.23
C GLY A 367 -1.33 7.84 -4.05
N GLU A 368 -1.08 8.79 -4.95
CA GLU A 368 0.02 9.77 -4.86
C GLU A 368 -0.34 11.05 -4.09
N GLN A 369 -1.34 11.00 -3.19
CA GLN A 369 -1.76 12.16 -2.39
C GLN A 369 -0.64 12.83 -1.58
N HIS A 370 0.47 12.14 -1.35
CA HIS A 370 1.65 12.70 -0.72
C HIS A 370 2.36 13.76 -1.59
N VAL A 371 2.26 13.65 -2.92
CA VAL A 371 2.75 14.64 -3.89
C VAL A 371 1.61 15.58 -4.31
N ASN A 372 0.50 15.03 -4.83
CA ASN A 372 -0.62 15.80 -5.35
C ASN A 372 -1.95 15.27 -4.80
N LYS A 373 -2.68 16.11 -4.08
CA LYS A 373 -3.91 15.75 -3.36
C LYS A 373 -5.14 15.79 -4.27
N MET A 374 -5.11 14.99 -5.32
CA MET A 374 -6.17 14.90 -6.30
C MET A 374 -7.24 13.91 -5.83
N ILE A 375 -8.50 14.31 -5.93
CA ILE A 375 -9.65 13.40 -5.85
C ILE A 375 -10.03 13.07 -7.29
N ARG A 376 -10.30 11.79 -7.57
CA ARG A 376 -10.67 11.31 -8.89
C ARG A 376 -11.93 10.47 -8.82
N GLY A 377 -12.80 10.65 -9.82
CA GLY A 377 -13.89 9.72 -10.06
C GLY A 377 -13.37 8.31 -10.35
N SER A 378 -14.03 7.31 -9.79
CA SER A 378 -13.67 5.91 -10.00
C SER A 378 -14.10 5.44 -11.40
N PRO A 379 -13.17 4.95 -12.24
CA PRO A 379 -13.52 4.34 -13.54
C PRO A 379 -14.09 2.93 -13.38
N CYS A 380 -14.20 2.44 -12.14
CA CYS A 380 -14.64 1.09 -11.80
C CYS A 380 -15.90 1.15 -10.95
N GLU A 381 -16.70 0.11 -11.04
CA GLU A 381 -17.71 -0.18 -10.03
C GLU A 381 -17.01 -0.59 -8.71
N SER A 382 -17.49 -0.10 -7.57
CA SER A 382 -16.98 -0.49 -6.25
C SER A 382 -18.05 -1.22 -5.45
N GLY A 383 -17.75 -2.42 -4.98
CA GLY A 383 -18.58 -3.17 -4.07
C GLY A 383 -18.14 -2.95 -2.63
N ILE A 384 -19.12 -2.76 -1.75
CA ILE A 384 -18.94 -2.55 -0.31
C ILE A 384 -19.66 -3.70 0.39
N PHE A 385 -18.90 -4.52 1.12
CA PHE A 385 -19.38 -5.73 1.77
C PHE A 385 -19.16 -5.65 3.26
N ILE A 386 -20.18 -6.02 4.04
CA ILE A 386 -20.12 -6.07 5.50
C ILE A 386 -20.15 -7.52 5.95
N LEU A 387 -19.02 -7.99 6.48
CA LEU A 387 -18.91 -9.32 7.07
C LEU A 387 -18.88 -9.19 8.58
N GLN A 388 -19.76 -9.92 9.28
CA GLN A 388 -19.87 -9.83 10.74
C GLN A 388 -20.00 -11.19 11.40
N SER A 389 -19.32 -11.32 12.54
CA SER A 389 -19.67 -12.30 13.56
C SER A 389 -21.14 -12.11 14.02
N ARG A 390 -21.76 -13.15 14.56
CA ARG A 390 -23.13 -13.15 15.12
C ARG A 390 -23.26 -12.11 16.22
N ARG A 391 -22.25 -11.98 17.08
CA ARG A 391 -22.28 -10.97 18.14
C ARG A 391 -22.29 -9.55 17.56
N ALA A 392 -21.39 -9.26 16.61
CA ALA A 392 -21.38 -7.95 15.96
C ALA A 392 -22.68 -7.66 15.21
N ALA A 393 -23.23 -8.64 14.49
CA ALA A 393 -24.52 -8.50 13.82
C ALA A 393 -25.68 -8.26 14.80
N LYS A 394 -25.64 -8.87 16.00
CA LYS A 394 -26.64 -8.66 17.04
C LYS A 394 -26.52 -7.28 17.69
N THR A 395 -25.30 -6.80 17.96
CA THR A 395 -25.08 -5.53 18.68
C THR A 395 -25.02 -4.32 17.76
N ASN A 396 -24.66 -4.50 16.49
CA ASN A 396 -24.50 -3.45 15.50
C ASN A 396 -24.78 -4.00 14.09
N ALA A 397 -26.04 -4.34 13.82
CA ALA A 397 -26.46 -4.92 12.54
C ALA A 397 -26.17 -4.00 11.35
N ALA A 398 -25.77 -4.58 10.22
CA ALA A 398 -25.65 -3.93 8.92
C ALA A 398 -27.04 -3.75 8.27
N THR A 399 -27.80 -2.76 8.72
CA THR A 399 -29.14 -2.45 8.21
C THR A 399 -29.07 -1.75 6.84
N GLU A 400 -30.17 -1.80 6.09
CA GLU A 400 -30.28 -1.11 4.80
C GLU A 400 -29.98 0.40 4.92
N GLU A 401 -30.49 1.07 5.96
CA GLU A 401 -30.23 2.48 6.24
C GLU A 401 -28.72 2.77 6.37
N LYS A 402 -27.99 1.91 7.09
CA LYS A 402 -26.53 2.03 7.25
C LYS A 402 -25.80 1.82 5.93
N MET A 403 -26.23 0.84 5.14
CA MET A 403 -25.65 0.59 3.83
C MET A 403 -25.86 1.77 2.87
N GLN A 404 -27.04 2.39 2.88
CA GLN A 404 -27.32 3.57 2.09
C GLN A 404 -26.53 4.80 2.57
N ARG A 405 -26.38 5.00 3.88
CA ARG A 405 -25.51 6.06 4.43
C ARG A 405 -24.06 5.89 3.96
N ILE A 406 -23.53 4.68 4.02
CA ILE A 406 -22.17 4.39 3.55
C ILE A 406 -22.08 4.62 2.05
N LYS A 407 -23.00 4.09 1.24
CA LYS A 407 -23.04 4.34 -0.21
C LYS A 407 -23.05 5.84 -0.54
N ALA A 408 -23.87 6.62 0.16
CA ALA A 408 -23.96 8.07 -0.02
C ALA A 408 -22.66 8.80 0.34
N SER A 409 -21.88 8.29 1.30
CA SER A 409 -20.58 8.87 1.66
C SER A 409 -19.50 8.72 0.57
N PHE A 410 -19.67 7.77 -0.35
CA PHE A 410 -18.79 7.60 -1.52
C PHE A 410 -19.12 8.57 -2.66
N MET A 411 -20.32 9.14 -2.68
CA MET A 411 -20.74 10.09 -3.71
C MET A 411 -20.12 11.47 -3.40
N GLY A 412 -19.49 12.09 -4.41
CA GLY A 412 -18.89 13.41 -4.28
C GLY A 412 -19.90 14.49 -3.86
N VAL A 413 -19.42 15.66 -3.45
CA VAL A 413 -20.28 16.76 -2.95
C VAL A 413 -21.34 17.19 -3.98
N ASP A 414 -21.03 17.10 -5.27
CA ASP A 414 -21.95 17.42 -6.38
C ASP A 414 -22.99 16.32 -6.69
N GLY A 415 -22.87 15.14 -6.08
CA GLY A 415 -23.78 13.99 -6.24
C GLY A 415 -24.73 13.78 -5.06
N LYS A 416 -24.70 14.66 -4.04
CA LYS A 416 -25.64 14.66 -2.92
C LYS A 416 -26.86 15.53 -3.27
N THR A 417 -27.74 15.02 -4.13
CA THR A 417 -29.09 15.55 -4.31
C THR A 417 -30.05 14.96 -3.29
#